data_AF-A0A6N7FCA0-F1
#
_entry.id   AF-A0A6N7FCA0-F1
#
_cell.length_a   1.000
_cell.length_b   1.000
_cell.length_c   1.000
_cell.angle_alpha   90.00
_cell.angle_beta   90.00
_cell.angle_gamma   90.00
#
_symmetry.space_group_name_H-M   'P 1'
#
loop_
_entity.id
_entity.type
_entity.pdbx_description
1 polymer ?
#
loop_
_entity_poly.entity_id
_entity_poly.type
_entity_poly.pdbx_seq_one_letter_code
_entity_poly.pdbx_strand_id
1 'polypeptide(L)'
;MLVIAIPPRPIAEISRPQPPRRRYFMLPLPCKRLRIGPISHYCGADDKLAGLPCRPGRGWLESPPDRTGARGMTGYFEDHCWKDVVEPKVLDIYAAYERRTYVGDRPALLAIDLYKLAYQGGAKPVDELIGEYPSSCGENAWGAIPETQKLFEACRAAGIPIVYTTTETRAEANVSHAHATARQRVPKSPDVYEIKEEFAPQEGDLIVYKQRASGFYGTPLLAQLNQMGVGSLIVCGESTSGCVRASVVDAYSNGIHVTVAEESVFDRSMLSHKINLFDMHHKYADVMHLDEVLAHLDGIREGRVAAE
;
A
#
# COMPACT_ATOMS: atom_id res chain seq x y z
N MET A 1 -3.61 63.57 -16.76
CA MET A 1 -4.89 63.02 -16.28
C MET A 1 -4.55 62.15 -15.07
N LEU A 2 -4.65 62.74 -13.88
CA LEU A 2 -4.16 62.18 -12.61
C LEU A 2 -5.31 61.39 -11.97
N VAL A 3 -5.19 60.06 -11.86
CA VAL A 3 -6.19 59.20 -11.22
C VAL A 3 -5.83 59.07 -9.75
N ILE A 4 -6.66 59.66 -8.89
CA ILE A 4 -6.52 59.64 -7.43
C ILE A 4 -7.07 58.29 -6.93
N ALA A 5 -6.23 57.47 -6.31
CA ALA A 5 -6.61 56.24 -5.64
C ALA A 5 -7.23 56.54 -4.27
N ILE A 6 -8.47 56.09 -4.04
CA ILE A 6 -9.17 56.19 -2.76
C ILE A 6 -8.89 54.89 -1.98
N PRO A 7 -8.33 54.94 -0.75
CA PRO A 7 -8.12 53.74 0.06
C PRO A 7 -9.44 53.23 0.67
N PRO A 8 -9.61 51.90 0.81
CA PRO A 8 -10.81 51.33 1.43
C PRO A 8 -10.84 51.57 2.95
N ARG A 9 -12.04 51.88 3.48
CA ARG A 9 -12.28 52.03 4.93
C ARG A 9 -12.31 50.65 5.63
N PRO A 10 -11.86 50.57 6.89
CA PRO A 10 -11.91 49.32 7.66
C PRO A 10 -13.37 48.95 8.01
N ILE A 11 -13.72 47.68 7.77
CA ILE A 11 -14.99 47.08 8.20
C ILE A 11 -14.85 46.73 9.68
N ALA A 12 -15.80 47.20 10.49
CA ALA A 12 -15.87 46.93 11.92
C ALA A 12 -16.08 45.44 12.21
N GLU A 13 -15.33 44.90 13.18
CA GLU A 13 -15.51 43.54 13.72
C GLU A 13 -16.90 43.39 14.35
N ILE A 14 -17.75 42.57 13.73
CA ILE A 14 -18.98 42.09 14.35
C ILE A 14 -18.62 40.89 15.23
N SER A 15 -18.61 41.09 16.54
CA SER A 15 -18.44 40.04 17.54
C SER A 15 -19.57 39.01 17.43
N ARG A 16 -19.22 37.76 17.14
CA ARG A 16 -20.19 36.63 17.13
C ARG A 16 -20.35 36.10 18.57
N PRO A 17 -21.58 35.99 19.10
CA PRO A 17 -21.80 35.38 20.40
C PRO A 17 -21.58 33.86 20.34
N GLN A 18 -20.83 33.32 21.30
CA GLN A 18 -20.59 31.88 21.48
C GLN A 18 -21.88 31.15 21.86
N PRO A 19 -22.24 30.01 21.25
CA PRO A 19 -23.40 29.22 21.67
C PRO A 19 -23.13 28.50 23.01
N PRO A 20 -24.15 28.32 23.87
CA PRO A 20 -23.96 27.71 25.17
C PRO A 20 -23.62 26.22 25.06
N ARG A 21 -22.61 25.79 25.84
CA ARG A 21 -22.20 24.40 25.99
C ARG A 21 -23.33 23.56 26.60
N ARG A 22 -24.01 22.75 25.80
CA ARG A 22 -24.94 21.73 26.31
C ARG A 22 -24.15 20.59 26.96
N ARG A 23 -24.27 20.45 28.28
CA ARG A 23 -23.86 19.25 29.02
C ARG A 23 -24.87 18.14 28.71
N TYR A 24 -24.45 17.10 28.01
CA TYR A 24 -25.25 15.88 27.89
C TYR A 24 -25.13 15.09 29.20
N PHE A 25 -26.21 15.03 29.96
CA PHE A 25 -26.38 14.08 31.05
C PHE A 25 -26.66 12.70 30.44
N MET A 26 -25.75 11.75 30.65
CA MET A 26 -25.98 10.33 30.39
C MET A 26 -26.90 9.78 31.49
N LEU A 27 -28.13 9.42 31.14
CA LEU A 27 -29.00 8.57 31.96
C LEU A 27 -28.73 7.10 31.60
N PRO A 28 -28.57 6.19 32.58
CA PRO A 28 -28.33 4.78 32.29
C PRO A 28 -29.63 4.09 31.86
N LEU A 29 -29.62 3.46 30.68
CA LEU A 29 -30.69 2.57 30.25
C LEU A 29 -30.51 1.17 30.88
N PRO A 30 -31.59 0.50 31.33
CA PRO A 30 -31.49 -0.81 31.95
C PRO A 30 -31.24 -1.92 30.92
N CYS A 31 -30.26 -2.76 31.23
CA CYS A 31 -29.90 -3.96 30.49
C CYS A 31 -31.04 -4.99 30.55
N LYS A 32 -31.76 -5.22 29.44
CA LYS A 32 -32.64 -6.39 29.27
C LYS A 32 -31.96 -7.38 28.34
N ARG A 33 -31.57 -8.53 28.91
CA ARG A 33 -31.13 -9.75 28.22
C ARG A 33 -32.17 -10.18 27.18
N LEU A 34 -31.85 -10.13 25.90
CA LEU A 34 -32.53 -10.94 24.89
C LEU A 34 -31.82 -12.31 24.81
N ARG A 35 -32.55 -13.38 25.14
CA ARG A 35 -32.17 -14.75 24.82
C ARG A 35 -32.52 -14.99 23.35
N ILE A 36 -31.53 -15.39 22.55
CA ILE A 36 -31.74 -15.87 21.18
C ILE A 36 -31.84 -17.39 21.26
N GLY A 37 -32.99 -17.95 20.88
CA GLY A 37 -33.20 -19.40 20.70
C GLY A 37 -32.72 -19.86 19.31
N PRO A 38 -32.57 -21.18 19.09
CA PRO A 38 -31.96 -21.72 17.87
C PRO A 38 -32.91 -21.64 16.67
N ILE A 39 -32.38 -21.25 15.51
CA ILE A 39 -33.11 -21.21 14.24
C ILE A 39 -33.02 -22.60 13.60
N SER A 40 -34.16 -23.28 13.48
CA SER A 40 -34.32 -24.54 12.75
C SER A 40 -34.38 -24.31 11.24
N HIS A 41 -33.85 -25.27 10.48
CA HIS A 41 -34.04 -25.43 9.05
C HIS A 41 -35.51 -25.30 8.62
N TYR A 42 -35.74 -24.57 7.53
CA TYR A 42 -36.92 -24.73 6.69
C TYR A 42 -36.47 -24.94 5.25
N CYS A 43 -36.57 -26.17 4.79
CA CYS A 43 -36.59 -26.56 3.39
C CYS A 43 -38.06 -26.60 2.97
N GLY A 44 -38.43 -25.88 1.91
CA GLY A 44 -39.77 -25.85 1.36
C GLY A 44 -39.70 -25.53 -0.11
N ALA A 45 -39.97 -26.54 -0.93
CA ALA A 45 -40.05 -26.50 -2.38
C ALA A 45 -41.36 -25.81 -2.82
N ASP A 46 -41.30 -25.06 -3.94
CA ASP A 46 -42.02 -25.38 -5.19
C ASP A 46 -42.15 -24.17 -6.14
N ASP A 47 -41.61 -24.39 -7.33
CA ASP A 47 -42.07 -24.05 -8.68
C ASP A 47 -42.28 -22.60 -9.20
N LYS A 48 -41.37 -22.30 -10.17
CA LYS A 48 -41.61 -21.77 -11.54
C LYS A 48 -41.97 -20.29 -11.73
N LEU A 49 -41.00 -19.55 -12.28
CA LEU A 49 -41.18 -18.65 -13.43
C LEU A 49 -39.84 -18.28 -14.11
N ALA A 50 -39.76 -18.59 -15.41
CA ALA A 50 -39.02 -17.92 -16.48
C ALA A 50 -37.46 -17.83 -16.48
N GLY A 51 -36.83 -18.86 -17.05
CA GLY A 51 -35.99 -18.79 -18.26
C GLY A 51 -34.98 -17.65 -18.45
N LEU A 52 -33.76 -17.83 -17.94
CA LEU A 52 -32.50 -17.30 -18.50
C LEU A 52 -31.41 -18.38 -18.36
N PRO A 53 -30.58 -18.66 -19.40
CA PRO A 53 -29.55 -19.70 -19.26
C PRO A 53 -28.42 -19.20 -18.36
N CYS A 54 -28.32 -19.79 -17.16
CA CYS A 54 -27.14 -19.69 -16.32
C CYS A 54 -25.94 -20.28 -17.07
N ARG A 55 -24.96 -19.43 -17.42
CA ARG A 55 -23.65 -19.90 -17.87
C ARG A 55 -23.01 -20.71 -16.73
N PRO A 56 -22.34 -21.85 -17.00
CA PRO A 56 -21.69 -22.62 -15.95
C PRO A 56 -20.56 -21.76 -15.34
N GLY A 57 -20.76 -21.29 -14.11
CA GLY A 57 -19.71 -20.73 -13.30
C GLY A 57 -18.67 -21.81 -13.03
N ARG A 58 -17.40 -21.50 -13.32
CA ARG A 58 -16.26 -22.32 -12.93
C ARG A 58 -16.37 -22.61 -11.43
N GLY A 59 -16.42 -23.89 -11.08
CA GLY A 59 -16.55 -24.36 -9.71
C GLY A 59 -15.35 -23.94 -8.88
N TRP A 60 -15.58 -23.06 -7.92
CA TRP A 60 -14.71 -22.83 -6.78
C TRP A 60 -15.28 -23.60 -5.60
N LEU A 61 -15.12 -24.93 -5.60
CA LEU A 61 -15.35 -25.75 -4.40
C LEU A 61 -14.71 -27.12 -4.57
N GLU A 62 -13.39 -27.14 -4.71
CA GLU A 62 -12.61 -28.29 -4.28
C GLU A 62 -12.21 -28.03 -2.84
N SER A 63 -12.59 -28.95 -1.95
CA SER A 63 -12.17 -28.94 -0.55
C SER A 63 -10.65 -29.13 -0.48
N PRO A 64 -9.94 -28.48 0.46
CA PRO A 64 -8.49 -28.62 0.54
C PRO A 64 -8.11 -30.09 0.83
N PRO A 65 -7.02 -30.60 0.23
CA PRO A 65 -6.56 -31.95 0.50
C PRO A 65 -6.17 -32.12 1.97
N ASP A 66 -6.34 -33.36 2.44
CA ASP A 66 -6.04 -33.89 3.77
C ASP A 66 -4.72 -33.35 4.36
N ARG A 67 -4.81 -32.72 5.54
CA ARG A 67 -3.70 -32.10 6.30
C ARG A 67 -2.87 -33.13 7.09
N THR A 68 -2.51 -34.25 6.49
CA THR A 68 -1.66 -35.27 7.16
C THR A 68 -0.30 -35.49 6.48
N GLY A 69 0.05 -34.68 5.46
CA GLY A 69 1.34 -34.78 4.74
C GLY A 69 2.22 -33.52 4.68
N ALA A 70 1.89 -32.43 5.41
CA ALA A 70 2.52 -31.12 5.23
C ALA A 70 3.81 -30.92 6.07
N ARG A 71 4.81 -31.81 5.93
CA ARG A 71 6.13 -31.60 6.56
C ARG A 71 7.22 -31.13 5.60
N GLY A 72 6.82 -30.61 4.43
CA GLY A 72 7.75 -30.22 3.35
C GLY A 72 7.47 -28.91 2.61
N MET A 73 6.38 -28.18 2.90
CA MET A 73 6.08 -26.87 2.27
C MET A 73 6.33 -25.66 3.19
N THR A 74 6.34 -25.87 4.51
CA THR A 74 6.50 -24.82 5.52
C THR A 74 7.84 -24.06 5.44
N GLY A 75 8.82 -24.62 4.72
CA GLY A 75 10.17 -24.05 4.63
C GLY A 75 10.28 -22.86 3.67
N TYR A 76 9.46 -22.81 2.61
CA TYR A 76 9.57 -21.77 1.58
C TYR A 76 8.70 -20.54 1.90
N PHE A 77 7.47 -20.75 2.38
CA PHE A 77 6.53 -19.67 2.69
C PHE A 77 7.00 -18.72 3.80
N GLU A 78 7.84 -19.22 4.72
CA GLU A 78 8.40 -18.44 5.82
C GLU A 78 9.87 -18.10 5.63
N ASP A 79 10.48 -18.44 4.48
CA ASP A 79 11.88 -18.11 4.20
C ASP A 79 12.00 -16.66 3.75
N HIS A 80 11.90 -15.74 4.70
CA HIS A 80 11.97 -14.31 4.44
C HIS A 80 12.77 -13.61 5.55
N CYS A 81 13.03 -12.31 5.37
CA CYS A 81 13.86 -11.53 6.31
C CYS A 81 13.34 -11.47 7.75
N TRP A 82 12.08 -11.85 8.03
CA TRP A 82 11.52 -11.88 9.38
C TRP A 82 11.88 -13.12 10.19
N LYS A 83 12.49 -14.15 9.57
CA LYS A 83 12.80 -15.43 10.24
C LYS A 83 13.74 -15.30 11.45
N ASP A 84 14.52 -14.23 11.52
CA ASP A 84 15.43 -13.94 12.64
C ASP A 84 14.79 -13.10 13.76
N VAL A 85 13.56 -12.60 13.55
CA VAL A 85 12.81 -11.79 14.53
C VAL A 85 11.56 -12.51 15.04
N VAL A 86 10.89 -13.30 14.18
CA VAL A 86 9.64 -13.97 14.51
C VAL A 86 9.92 -15.34 15.13
N GLU A 87 9.45 -15.54 16.37
CA GLU A 87 9.63 -16.80 17.07
C GLU A 87 8.86 -17.96 16.41
N PRO A 88 9.37 -19.21 16.43
CA PRO A 88 8.69 -20.37 15.82
C PRO A 88 7.24 -20.56 16.29
N LYS A 89 6.95 -20.33 17.57
CA LYS A 89 5.59 -20.43 18.12
C LYS A 89 4.61 -19.45 17.48
N VAL A 90 5.11 -18.32 16.97
CA VAL A 90 4.30 -17.32 16.25
C VAL A 90 4.03 -17.82 14.83
N LEU A 91 5.03 -18.41 14.16
CA LEU A 91 4.83 -19.06 12.86
C LEU A 91 3.76 -20.16 12.94
N ASP A 92 3.76 -20.97 14.01
CA ASP A 92 2.72 -21.99 14.24
C ASP A 92 1.31 -21.40 14.33
N ILE A 93 1.15 -20.20 14.91
CA ILE A 93 -0.15 -19.50 14.99
C ILE A 93 -0.62 -19.08 13.58
N TYR A 94 0.32 -18.74 12.70
CA TYR A 94 0.06 -18.21 11.37
C TYR A 94 0.09 -19.28 10.25
N ALA A 95 0.41 -20.53 10.56
CA ALA A 95 0.47 -21.64 9.59
C ALA A 95 -0.80 -21.82 8.74
N ALA A 96 -1.96 -21.40 9.23
CA ALA A 96 -3.22 -21.45 8.47
C ALA A 96 -3.28 -20.48 7.26
N TYR A 97 -2.35 -19.52 7.17
CA TYR A 97 -2.24 -18.55 6.08
C TYR A 97 -1.30 -19.00 4.95
N GLU A 98 -0.61 -20.13 5.12
CA GLU A 98 0.29 -20.72 4.13
C GLU A 98 -0.46 -20.97 2.82
N ARG A 99 0.12 -20.48 1.73
CA ARG A 99 -0.43 -20.57 0.37
C ARG A 99 0.69 -20.43 -0.66
N ARG A 100 0.39 -20.76 -1.91
CA ARG A 100 1.29 -20.42 -3.02
C ARG A 100 1.23 -18.90 -3.25
N THR A 101 2.38 -18.26 -3.24
CA THR A 101 2.56 -16.85 -3.63
C THR A 101 2.67 -16.73 -5.16
N TYR A 102 2.21 -15.61 -5.70
CA TYR A 102 2.28 -15.34 -7.14
C TYR A 102 2.19 -13.83 -7.46
N VAL A 103 2.70 -13.46 -8.64
CA VAL A 103 2.36 -12.19 -9.30
C VAL A 103 1.02 -12.35 -10.02
N GLY A 104 0.07 -11.47 -9.71
CA GLY A 104 -1.27 -11.51 -10.30
C GLY A 104 -1.32 -11.13 -11.78
N ASP A 105 -2.47 -11.38 -12.41
CA ASP A 105 -2.68 -11.03 -13.81
C ASP A 105 -2.70 -9.52 -14.05
N ARG A 106 -2.24 -9.10 -15.24
CA ARG A 106 -2.18 -7.68 -15.68
C ARG A 106 -1.56 -6.77 -14.61
N PRO A 107 -0.32 -7.05 -14.17
CA PRO A 107 0.31 -6.27 -13.11
C PRO A 107 0.68 -4.87 -13.60
N ALA A 108 0.76 -3.93 -12.65
CA ALA A 108 1.53 -2.69 -12.78
C ALA A 108 2.51 -2.57 -11.62
N LEU A 109 3.64 -1.90 -11.84
CA LEU A 109 4.55 -1.53 -10.77
C LEU A 109 4.01 -0.27 -10.07
N LEU A 110 3.82 -0.35 -8.76
CA LEU A 110 3.55 0.80 -7.89
C LEU A 110 4.81 1.14 -7.09
N ALA A 111 5.52 2.18 -7.53
CA ALA A 111 6.74 2.71 -6.93
C ALA A 111 6.40 3.81 -5.92
N ILE A 112 6.45 3.47 -4.63
CA ILE A 112 5.94 4.32 -3.55
C ILE A 112 7.07 5.20 -3.00
N ASP A 113 6.95 6.51 -3.20
CA ASP A 113 7.78 7.51 -2.53
C ASP A 113 9.29 7.26 -2.67
N LEU A 114 9.75 6.84 -3.86
CA LEU A 114 11.18 6.75 -4.21
C LEU A 114 11.82 8.14 -4.43
N TYR A 115 11.44 9.11 -3.59
CA TYR A 115 11.88 10.50 -3.65
C TYR A 115 13.25 10.73 -2.98
N LYS A 116 13.93 11.83 -3.34
CA LYS A 116 15.27 12.17 -2.81
C LYS A 116 15.33 12.25 -1.28
N LEU A 117 14.21 12.63 -0.65
CA LEU A 117 14.07 12.75 0.80
C LEU A 117 14.47 11.49 1.58
N ALA A 118 14.14 10.30 1.06
CA ALA A 118 14.43 9.02 1.71
C ALA A 118 15.93 8.67 1.73
N TYR A 119 16.72 9.28 0.84
CA TYR A 119 18.11 8.93 0.58
C TYR A 119 19.11 9.98 1.10
N GLN A 120 18.62 11.06 1.71
CA GLN A 120 19.48 12.14 2.20
C GLN A 120 20.53 11.64 3.21
N GLY A 121 21.73 12.21 3.17
CA GLY A 121 22.84 11.82 4.04
C GLY A 121 23.69 10.64 3.53
N GLY A 122 23.23 9.91 2.50
CA GLY A 122 23.99 8.85 1.85
C GLY A 122 23.83 7.47 2.48
N ALA A 123 24.62 6.51 2.01
CA ALA A 123 24.66 5.13 2.48
C ALA A 123 25.39 5.00 3.84
N LYS A 124 24.84 5.62 4.88
CA LYS A 124 25.34 5.58 6.25
C LYS A 124 24.33 4.94 7.19
N PRO A 125 24.76 4.44 8.37
CA PRO A 125 23.85 3.96 9.39
C PRO A 125 22.77 4.99 9.72
N VAL A 126 21.53 4.53 9.85
CA VAL A 126 20.36 5.41 10.02
C VAL A 126 20.49 6.28 11.27
N ASP A 127 20.97 5.70 12.37
CA ASP A 127 21.15 6.37 13.65
C ASP A 127 22.19 7.51 13.62
N GLU A 128 23.18 7.43 12.71
CA GLU A 128 24.10 8.54 12.45
C GLU A 128 23.44 9.70 11.67
N LEU A 129 22.40 9.41 10.88
CA LEU A 129 21.75 10.38 9.99
C LEU A 129 20.56 11.10 10.61
N ILE A 130 19.81 10.45 11.51
CA ILE A 130 18.51 10.97 12.00
C ILE A 130 18.56 12.34 12.66
N GLY A 131 19.73 12.77 13.16
CA GLY A 131 19.92 14.09 13.75
C GLY A 131 19.83 15.23 12.72
N GLU A 132 20.34 15.00 11.52
CA GLU A 132 20.36 15.98 10.42
C GLU A 132 19.25 15.69 9.38
N TYR A 133 19.03 14.41 9.08
CA TYR A 133 18.09 13.92 8.08
C TYR A 133 17.05 12.97 8.71
N PRO A 134 16.07 13.48 9.49
CA PRO A 134 15.11 12.67 10.24
C PRO A 134 14.13 11.87 9.37
N SER A 135 14.15 12.08 8.05
CA SER A 135 13.34 11.31 7.09
C SER A 135 14.16 10.32 6.26
N SER A 136 15.48 10.30 6.42
CA SER A 136 16.33 9.36 5.71
C SER A 136 16.12 7.94 6.22
N CYS A 137 16.27 6.98 5.30
CA CYS A 137 16.34 5.56 5.57
C CYS A 137 17.78 5.02 5.39
N GLY A 138 18.76 5.90 5.16
CA GLY A 138 20.20 5.62 5.24
C GLY A 138 20.63 4.40 4.42
N GLU A 139 21.52 3.59 5.00
CA GLU A 139 22.04 2.35 4.41
C GLU A 139 20.95 1.41 3.87
N ASN A 140 19.75 1.37 4.48
CA ASN A 140 18.67 0.51 4.03
C ASN A 140 18.09 1.00 2.69
N ALA A 141 17.88 2.31 2.53
CA ALA A 141 17.40 2.88 1.27
C ALA A 141 18.44 2.70 0.16
N TRP A 142 19.70 3.03 0.46
CA TRP A 142 20.78 2.90 -0.51
C TRP A 142 21.06 1.45 -0.89
N GLY A 143 20.96 0.52 0.07
CA GLY A 143 21.10 -0.92 -0.17
C GLY A 143 20.00 -1.50 -1.06
N ALA A 144 18.80 -0.93 -1.05
CA ALA A 144 17.69 -1.36 -1.91
C ALA A 144 17.80 -0.87 -3.36
N ILE A 145 18.70 0.07 -3.67
CA ILE A 145 18.81 0.66 -5.02
C ILE A 145 19.08 -0.39 -6.11
N PRO A 146 20.10 -1.26 -5.99
CA PRO A 146 20.44 -2.20 -7.05
C PRO A 146 19.28 -3.16 -7.37
N GLU A 147 18.59 -3.65 -6.34
CA GLU A 147 17.47 -4.57 -6.49
C GLU A 147 16.24 -3.86 -7.07
N THR A 148 15.97 -2.63 -6.62
CA THR A 148 14.91 -1.81 -7.20
C THR A 148 15.19 -1.51 -8.68
N GLN A 149 16.44 -1.25 -9.08
CA GLN A 149 16.77 -1.03 -10.50
C GLN A 149 16.50 -2.27 -11.36
N LYS A 150 16.89 -3.47 -10.92
CA LYS A 150 16.55 -4.73 -11.61
C LYS A 150 15.05 -4.89 -11.77
N LEU A 151 14.27 -4.58 -10.72
CA LEU A 151 12.81 -4.63 -10.77
C LEU A 151 12.26 -3.69 -11.84
N PHE A 152 12.73 -2.44 -11.90
CA PHE A 152 12.32 -1.48 -12.91
C PHE A 152 12.65 -1.97 -14.33
N GLU A 153 13.88 -2.44 -14.55
CA GLU A 153 14.32 -2.98 -15.83
C GLU A 153 13.43 -4.14 -16.30
N ALA A 154 13.12 -5.09 -15.41
CA ALA A 154 12.24 -6.21 -15.73
C ALA A 154 10.80 -5.77 -16.01
N CYS A 155 10.25 -4.84 -15.22
CA CYS A 155 8.92 -4.29 -15.47
C CYS A 155 8.83 -3.63 -16.86
N ARG A 156 9.87 -2.87 -17.24
CA ARG A 156 9.98 -2.26 -18.57
C ARG A 156 10.08 -3.30 -19.68
N ALA A 157 10.94 -4.30 -19.51
CA ALA A 157 11.12 -5.37 -20.48
C ALA A 157 9.82 -6.20 -20.67
N ALA A 158 9.02 -6.37 -19.61
CA ALA A 158 7.71 -6.99 -19.68
C ALA A 158 6.60 -6.05 -20.23
N GLY A 159 6.92 -4.78 -20.47
CA GLY A 159 5.99 -3.76 -20.93
C GLY A 159 4.82 -3.50 -19.98
N ILE A 160 4.99 -3.75 -18.68
CA ILE A 160 3.93 -3.50 -17.71
C ILE A 160 3.94 -2.03 -17.27
N PRO A 161 2.79 -1.43 -16.94
CA PRO A 161 2.76 -0.02 -16.58
C PRO A 161 3.52 0.27 -15.28
N ILE A 162 4.14 1.45 -15.20
CA ILE A 162 4.82 1.93 -13.99
C ILE A 162 4.11 3.17 -13.48
N VAL A 163 3.75 3.13 -12.19
CA VAL A 163 3.03 4.16 -11.47
C VAL A 163 3.85 4.56 -10.25
N TYR A 164 4.14 5.85 -10.14
CA TYR A 164 4.84 6.43 -9.00
C TYR A 164 3.85 7.09 -8.05
N THR A 165 4.17 7.08 -6.76
CA THR A 165 3.60 8.05 -5.82
C THR A 165 4.67 9.01 -5.33
N THR A 166 4.29 10.26 -5.13
CA THR A 166 5.09 11.22 -4.39
C THR A 166 4.23 12.24 -3.64
N THR A 167 4.85 13.08 -2.83
CA THR A 167 4.17 14.11 -2.04
C THR A 167 3.67 15.25 -2.93
N GLU A 168 2.40 15.63 -2.75
CA GLU A 168 1.85 16.87 -3.30
C GLU A 168 2.46 18.09 -2.59
N THR A 169 3.16 18.93 -3.37
CA THR A 169 3.91 20.09 -2.85
C THR A 169 3.16 21.42 -3.02
N ARG A 170 2.05 21.46 -3.78
CA ARG A 170 1.23 22.67 -3.95
C ARG A 170 0.60 23.09 -2.63
N ALA A 171 0.76 24.36 -2.28
CA ALA A 171 0.28 24.91 -1.02
C ALA A 171 -1.25 24.83 -0.89
N GLU A 172 -1.97 25.02 -2.00
CA GLU A 172 -3.44 25.00 -2.08
C GLU A 172 -4.00 23.62 -1.82
N ALA A 173 -3.26 22.57 -2.17
CA ALA A 173 -3.66 21.22 -1.88
C ALA A 173 -3.46 20.91 -0.39
N ASN A 174 -2.44 21.47 0.27
CA ASN A 174 -2.02 21.08 1.63
C ASN A 174 -2.87 21.75 2.73
N VAL A 175 -4.16 21.46 2.75
CA VAL A 175 -5.16 21.99 3.70
C VAL A 175 -5.22 21.21 5.03
N SER A 176 -4.14 20.52 5.41
CA SER A 176 -4.24 19.45 6.40
C SER A 176 -4.58 19.93 7.82
N HIS A 177 -5.72 19.50 8.34
CA HIS A 177 -6.15 19.65 9.74
C HIS A 177 -5.82 18.42 10.61
N ALA A 178 -5.35 17.33 10.00
CA ALA A 178 -5.03 16.08 10.67
C ALA A 178 -3.56 15.73 10.44
N HIS A 179 -2.84 15.49 11.52
CA HIS A 179 -1.40 15.32 11.47
C HIS A 179 -0.98 14.04 12.18
N ALA A 180 -0.05 13.30 11.57
CA ALA A 180 0.67 12.26 12.28
C ALA A 180 1.43 12.93 13.44
N THR A 181 1.10 12.53 14.68
CA THR A 181 1.46 13.14 15.98
C THR A 181 2.61 14.17 15.97
N ALA A 182 3.71 13.91 16.67
CA ALA A 182 4.84 14.81 16.85
C ALA A 182 5.87 14.71 15.71
N ARG A 183 5.44 14.36 14.49
CA ARG A 183 6.35 14.25 13.34
C ARG A 183 7.00 15.62 13.10
N GLN A 184 8.33 15.68 13.21
CA GLN A 184 9.05 16.93 13.00
C GLN A 184 8.78 17.48 11.59
N ARG A 185 8.35 18.74 11.55
CA ARG A 185 8.09 19.48 10.32
C ARG A 185 9.22 20.46 10.11
N VAL A 186 10.39 19.92 9.77
CA VAL A 186 11.42 20.75 9.18
C VAL A 186 10.88 21.22 7.83
N PRO A 187 10.82 22.53 7.55
CA PRO A 187 10.52 23.02 6.21
C PRO A 187 11.47 22.35 5.22
N LYS A 188 10.89 21.68 4.23
CA LYS A 188 11.62 20.97 3.19
C LYS A 188 11.41 21.69 1.88
N SER A 189 12.48 21.87 1.13
CA SER A 189 12.37 22.37 -0.23
C SER A 189 11.61 21.36 -1.09
N PRO A 190 10.73 21.78 -2.03
CA PRO A 190 9.89 20.88 -2.81
C PRO A 190 10.66 19.81 -3.61
N ASP A 191 11.89 20.10 -4.01
CA ASP A 191 12.79 19.22 -4.77
C ASP A 191 13.13 17.91 -4.03
N VAL A 192 13.09 17.90 -2.68
CA VAL A 192 13.34 16.65 -1.94
C VAL A 192 12.25 15.60 -2.20
N TYR A 193 11.08 16.02 -2.68
CA TYR A 193 9.98 15.13 -3.06
C TYR A 193 10.02 14.71 -4.53
N GLU A 194 11.00 15.17 -5.31
CA GLU A 194 11.23 14.62 -6.65
C GLU A 194 11.68 13.16 -6.56
N ILE A 195 11.26 12.35 -7.52
CA ILE A 195 11.73 10.97 -7.66
C ILE A 195 13.26 11.00 -7.85
N LYS A 196 13.93 10.11 -7.13
CA LYS A 196 15.39 9.96 -7.17
C LYS A 196 15.85 9.55 -8.58
N GLU A 197 17.01 10.05 -8.97
CA GLU A 197 17.53 10.00 -10.34
C GLU A 197 17.65 8.57 -10.89
N GLU A 198 18.03 7.62 -10.04
CA GLU A 198 18.15 6.19 -10.37
C GLU A 198 16.82 5.54 -10.79
N PHE A 199 15.69 6.18 -10.45
CA PHE A 199 14.34 5.73 -10.76
C PHE A 199 13.55 6.77 -11.55
N ALA A 200 14.24 7.68 -12.23
CA ALA A 200 13.63 8.79 -12.95
C ALA A 200 12.47 8.32 -13.84
N PRO A 201 11.28 8.94 -13.73
CA PRO A 201 10.15 8.62 -14.60
C PRO A 201 10.50 8.79 -16.08
N GLN A 202 10.03 7.86 -16.89
CA GLN A 202 10.15 7.82 -18.34
C GLN A 202 8.84 8.23 -19.00
N GLU A 203 8.88 8.44 -20.31
CA GLU A 203 7.67 8.71 -21.10
C GLU A 203 6.66 7.55 -20.95
N GLY A 204 5.39 7.89 -20.71
CA GLY A 204 4.32 6.92 -20.48
C GLY A 204 4.09 6.56 -19.02
N ASP A 205 4.98 6.95 -18.10
CA ASP A 205 4.77 6.73 -16.68
C ASP A 205 3.70 7.63 -16.07
N LEU A 206 3.03 7.09 -15.06
CA LEU A 206 2.06 7.82 -14.27
C LEU A 206 2.66 8.26 -12.94
N ILE A 207 2.54 9.54 -12.59
CA ILE A 207 2.90 10.06 -11.26
C ILE A 207 1.63 10.49 -10.53
N VAL A 208 1.41 9.92 -9.36
CA VAL A 208 0.31 10.27 -8.46
C VAL A 208 0.82 11.06 -7.26
N TYR A 209 0.32 12.29 -7.13
CA TYR A 209 0.62 13.15 -5.99
C TYR A 209 -0.34 12.85 -4.84
N LYS A 210 0.19 12.60 -3.65
CA LYS A 210 -0.57 12.25 -2.45
C LYS A 210 -0.21 13.10 -1.25
N GLN A 211 -1.11 13.12 -0.28
CA GLN A 211 -0.97 13.88 0.97
C GLN A 211 -1.02 13.02 2.23
N ARG A 212 -1.23 11.72 2.04
CA ARG A 212 -1.34 10.73 3.10
C ARG A 212 -0.41 9.56 2.80
N ALA A 213 -0.34 8.62 3.74
CA ALA A 213 0.55 7.47 3.63
C ALA A 213 0.21 6.64 2.39
N SER A 214 -1.04 6.19 2.28
CA SER A 214 -1.51 5.41 1.14
C SER A 214 -1.54 6.24 -0.15
N GLY A 215 -1.06 5.64 -1.24
CA GLY A 215 -1.21 6.14 -2.60
C GLY A 215 -2.65 6.21 -3.09
N PHE A 216 -3.59 5.51 -2.46
CA PHE A 216 -5.01 5.49 -2.82
C PHE A 216 -5.82 6.57 -2.10
N TYR A 217 -5.39 6.97 -0.91
CA TYR A 217 -6.21 7.83 -0.06
C TYR A 217 -6.29 9.26 -0.61
N GLY A 218 -7.47 9.61 -1.11
CA GLY A 218 -7.75 10.95 -1.64
C GLY A 218 -7.01 11.27 -2.95
N THR A 219 -6.64 10.25 -3.73
CA THR A 219 -5.95 10.40 -5.02
C THR A 219 -6.77 9.74 -6.14
N PRO A 220 -6.45 10.01 -7.43
CA PRO A 220 -7.10 9.33 -8.55
C PRO A 220 -6.54 7.92 -8.84
N LEU A 221 -5.62 7.38 -8.01
CA LEU A 221 -4.86 6.16 -8.33
C LEU A 221 -5.76 4.99 -8.72
N LEU A 222 -6.79 4.67 -7.94
CA LEU A 222 -7.69 3.55 -8.24
C LEU A 222 -8.39 3.72 -9.60
N ALA A 223 -8.87 4.93 -9.90
CA ALA A 223 -9.54 5.21 -11.16
C ALA A 223 -8.59 5.08 -12.35
N GLN A 224 -7.34 5.53 -12.19
CA GLN A 224 -6.30 5.43 -13.21
C GLN A 224 -5.89 3.97 -13.44
N LEU A 225 -5.68 3.18 -12.39
CA LEU A 225 -5.40 1.74 -12.49
C LEU A 225 -6.53 1.00 -13.23
N ASN A 226 -7.79 1.31 -12.90
CA ASN A 226 -8.95 0.74 -13.60
C ASN A 226 -8.97 1.12 -15.09
N GLN A 227 -8.69 2.39 -15.42
CA GLN A 227 -8.65 2.86 -16.81
C GLN A 227 -7.52 2.21 -17.60
N MET A 228 -6.39 1.92 -16.97
CA MET A 228 -5.25 1.20 -17.55
C MET A 228 -5.49 -0.31 -17.68
N GLY A 229 -6.61 -0.81 -17.14
CA GLY A 229 -6.90 -2.24 -17.13
C GLY A 229 -5.90 -3.02 -16.27
N VAL A 230 -5.42 -2.44 -15.17
CA VAL A 230 -4.57 -3.14 -14.20
C VAL A 230 -5.41 -4.11 -13.36
N GLY A 231 -4.90 -5.32 -13.15
CA GLY A 231 -5.57 -6.36 -12.35
C GLY A 231 -4.85 -6.69 -11.03
N SER A 232 -3.58 -6.33 -10.91
CA SER A 232 -2.74 -6.60 -9.75
C SER A 232 -1.61 -5.57 -9.65
N LEU A 233 -0.93 -5.51 -8.51
CA LEU A 233 0.18 -4.59 -8.28
C LEU A 233 1.42 -5.33 -7.81
N ILE A 234 2.57 -4.95 -8.35
CA ILE A 234 3.88 -5.21 -7.76
C ILE A 234 4.27 -3.93 -7.02
N VAL A 235 4.70 -4.02 -5.77
CA VAL A 235 4.98 -2.85 -4.92
C VAL A 235 6.46 -2.79 -4.55
N CYS A 236 7.05 -1.60 -4.71
CA CYS A 236 8.37 -1.24 -4.21
C CYS A 236 8.34 0.16 -3.54
N GLY A 237 9.40 0.52 -2.80
CA GLY A 237 9.60 1.85 -2.24
C GLY A 237 9.51 1.97 -0.72
N GLU A 238 9.09 3.14 -0.22
CA GLU A 238 9.23 3.50 1.20
C GLU A 238 7.99 4.14 1.84
N SER A 239 7.89 4.18 3.17
CA SER A 239 8.55 3.23 4.07
C SER A 239 7.70 1.97 4.21
N THR A 240 8.35 0.83 4.43
CA THR A 240 7.70 -0.49 4.55
C THR A 240 6.55 -0.45 5.56
N SER A 241 6.79 0.11 6.75
CA SER A 241 5.80 0.23 7.83
C SER A 241 4.79 1.38 7.67
N GLY A 242 5.03 2.28 6.71
CA GLY A 242 4.27 3.50 6.50
C GLY A 242 3.47 3.49 5.20
N CYS A 243 3.99 4.18 4.18
CA CYS A 243 3.28 4.38 2.92
C CYS A 243 3.11 3.08 2.12
N VAL A 244 4.10 2.16 2.18
CA VAL A 244 4.00 0.85 1.53
C VAL A 244 2.84 0.07 2.13
N ARG A 245 2.87 -0.22 3.43
CA ARG A 245 1.78 -0.92 4.11
C ARG A 245 0.42 -0.27 3.92
N ALA A 246 0.34 1.05 4.05
CA ALA A 246 -0.92 1.76 3.87
C ALA A 246 -1.49 1.57 2.46
N SER A 247 -0.64 1.64 1.43
CA SER A 247 -1.05 1.42 0.04
C SER A 247 -1.41 -0.04 -0.24
N VAL A 248 -0.67 -0.98 0.34
CA VAL A 248 -0.96 -2.43 0.24
C VAL A 248 -2.33 -2.75 0.83
N VAL A 249 -2.62 -2.25 2.04
CA VAL A 249 -3.92 -2.47 2.69
C VAL A 249 -5.07 -1.83 1.89
N ASP A 250 -4.87 -0.64 1.35
CA ASP A 250 -5.89 0.01 0.50
C ASP A 250 -6.07 -0.73 -0.83
N ALA A 251 -5.00 -1.19 -1.47
CA ALA A 251 -5.09 -2.01 -2.68
C ALA A 251 -5.89 -3.30 -2.43
N TYR A 252 -5.53 -4.04 -1.37
CA TYR A 252 -6.27 -5.22 -0.93
C TYR A 252 -7.75 -4.89 -0.66
N SER A 253 -8.03 -3.80 0.04
CA SER A 253 -9.40 -3.37 0.37
C SER A 253 -10.22 -2.98 -0.86
N ASN A 254 -9.56 -2.59 -1.95
CA ASN A 254 -10.17 -2.32 -3.26
C ASN A 254 -10.21 -3.55 -4.18
N GLY A 255 -9.86 -4.74 -3.66
CA GLY A 255 -9.93 -6.00 -4.41
C GLY A 255 -8.78 -6.20 -5.41
N ILE A 256 -7.66 -5.50 -5.23
CA ILE A 256 -6.47 -5.63 -6.08
C ILE A 256 -5.49 -6.60 -5.40
N HIS A 257 -5.06 -7.64 -6.14
CA HIS A 257 -4.00 -8.54 -5.66
C HIS A 257 -2.67 -7.79 -5.60
N VAL A 258 -1.90 -7.98 -4.53
CA VAL A 258 -0.64 -7.27 -4.32
C VAL A 258 0.50 -8.25 -4.09
N THR A 259 1.58 -8.04 -4.84
CA THR A 259 2.88 -8.66 -4.61
C THR A 259 3.84 -7.59 -4.12
N VAL A 260 4.52 -7.82 -2.99
CA VAL A 260 5.56 -6.92 -2.48
C VAL A 260 6.91 -7.54 -2.80
N ALA A 261 7.75 -6.81 -3.54
CA ALA A 261 9.12 -7.25 -3.83
C ALA A 261 10.01 -6.92 -2.62
N GLU A 262 10.37 -7.95 -1.84
CA GLU A 262 10.98 -7.82 -0.51
C GLU A 262 12.22 -6.91 -0.50
N GLU A 263 13.17 -7.16 -1.41
CA GLU A 263 14.43 -6.44 -1.49
C GLU A 263 14.30 -5.03 -2.10
N SER A 264 13.12 -4.69 -2.61
CA SER A 264 12.80 -3.39 -3.22
C SER A 264 11.91 -2.51 -2.35
N VAL A 265 11.60 -2.93 -1.12
CA VAL A 265 10.99 -2.06 -0.09
C VAL A 265 11.95 -1.86 1.07
N PHE A 266 11.91 -0.69 1.68
CA PHE A 266 12.84 -0.37 2.76
C PHE A 266 12.19 0.49 3.83
N ASP A 267 12.85 0.58 4.99
CA ASP A 267 12.44 1.39 6.11
C ASP A 267 13.68 1.88 6.86
N ARG A 268 13.51 2.88 7.71
CA ARG A 268 14.58 3.38 8.60
C ARG A 268 14.88 2.40 9.74
N SER A 269 13.95 1.49 10.03
CA SER A 269 14.03 0.50 11.12
C SER A 269 13.84 -0.90 10.55
N MET A 270 14.86 -1.75 10.67
CA MET A 270 14.77 -3.14 10.20
C MET A 270 13.75 -3.96 10.98
N LEU A 271 13.54 -3.66 12.27
CA LEU A 271 12.46 -4.30 13.04
C LEU A 271 11.09 -3.94 12.46
N SER A 272 10.86 -2.65 12.17
CA SER A 272 9.61 -2.18 11.59
C SER A 272 9.40 -2.74 10.19
N HIS A 273 10.46 -2.80 9.37
CA HIS A 273 10.43 -3.41 8.04
C HIS A 273 9.98 -4.88 8.11
N LYS A 274 10.69 -5.72 8.88
CA LYS A 274 10.44 -7.17 8.99
C LYS A 274 9.04 -7.50 9.50
N ILE A 275 8.59 -6.85 10.58
CA ILE A 275 7.27 -7.11 11.16
C ILE A 275 6.15 -6.69 10.22
N ASN A 276 6.33 -5.60 9.46
CA ASN A 276 5.29 -5.16 8.53
C ASN A 276 5.26 -6.01 7.26
N LEU A 277 6.40 -6.51 6.78
CA LEU A 277 6.43 -7.54 5.74
C LEU A 277 5.72 -8.82 6.20
N PHE A 278 6.02 -9.31 7.40
CA PHE A 278 5.33 -10.46 7.99
C PHE A 278 3.81 -10.25 8.04
N ASP A 279 3.35 -9.12 8.58
CA ASP A 279 1.92 -8.78 8.65
C ASP A 279 1.26 -8.73 7.26
N MET A 280 1.93 -8.13 6.27
CA MET A 280 1.42 -8.04 4.90
C MET A 280 1.37 -9.40 4.23
N HIS A 281 2.44 -10.20 4.31
CA HIS A 281 2.54 -11.53 3.73
C HIS A 281 1.40 -12.44 4.21
N HIS A 282 1.04 -12.32 5.48
CA HIS A 282 0.02 -13.16 6.08
C HIS A 282 -1.42 -12.68 5.83
N LYS A 283 -1.64 -11.40 5.55
CA LYS A 283 -3.01 -10.83 5.60
C LYS A 283 -3.45 -10.09 4.35
N TYR A 284 -2.53 -9.49 3.60
CA TYR A 284 -2.88 -8.46 2.62
C TYR A 284 -2.19 -8.61 1.25
N ALA A 285 -1.02 -9.27 1.20
CA ALA A 285 -0.20 -9.36 0.01
C ALA A 285 0.63 -10.66 0.00
N ASP A 286 1.15 -11.01 -1.16
CA ASP A 286 2.23 -11.98 -1.28
C ASP A 286 3.57 -11.22 -1.22
N VAL A 287 4.33 -11.37 -0.14
CA VAL A 287 5.73 -10.94 -0.13
C VAL A 287 6.54 -12.02 -0.84
N MET A 288 7.34 -11.62 -1.83
CA MET A 288 8.15 -12.52 -2.65
C MET A 288 9.58 -12.00 -2.74
N HIS A 289 10.55 -12.92 -2.85
CA HIS A 289 11.91 -12.54 -3.20
C HIS A 289 11.93 -11.95 -4.60
N LEU A 290 12.80 -10.96 -4.82
CA LEU A 290 12.89 -10.27 -6.08
C LEU A 290 13.14 -11.24 -7.24
N ASP A 291 14.04 -12.21 -7.09
CA ASP A 291 14.34 -13.19 -8.15
C ASP A 291 13.09 -13.94 -8.65
N GLU A 292 12.12 -14.17 -7.76
CA GLU A 292 10.87 -14.84 -8.09
C GLU A 292 9.92 -13.91 -8.83
N VAL A 293 9.85 -12.64 -8.40
CA VAL A 293 9.12 -11.59 -9.12
C VAL A 293 9.70 -11.40 -10.52
N LEU A 294 11.03 -11.38 -10.66
CA LEU A 294 11.72 -11.28 -11.95
C LEU A 294 11.38 -12.47 -12.85
N ALA A 295 11.40 -13.70 -12.32
CA ALA A 295 11.01 -14.89 -13.08
C ALA A 295 9.55 -14.83 -13.58
N HIS A 296 8.63 -14.30 -12.76
CA HIS A 296 7.24 -14.04 -13.18
C HIS A 296 7.15 -13.00 -14.31
N LEU A 297 7.91 -11.91 -14.21
CA LEU A 297 7.94 -10.85 -15.23
C LEU A 297 8.53 -11.35 -16.55
N ASP A 298 9.56 -12.19 -16.51
CA ASP A 298 10.12 -12.83 -17.70
C ASP A 298 9.08 -13.71 -18.40
N GLY A 299 8.29 -14.49 -17.65
CA GLY A 299 7.18 -15.26 -18.23
C GLY A 299 6.11 -14.39 -18.91
N ILE A 300 5.80 -13.22 -18.33
CA ILE A 300 4.88 -12.24 -18.95
C ILE A 300 5.46 -11.69 -20.25
N ARG A 301 6.75 -11.34 -20.25
CA ARG A 301 7.48 -10.85 -21.44
C ARG A 301 7.44 -11.88 -22.56
N GLU A 302 7.79 -13.12 -22.28
CA GLU A 302 7.78 -14.21 -23.26
C GLU A 302 6.38 -14.44 -23.83
N GLY A 303 5.35 -14.43 -22.97
CA GLY A 303 3.95 -14.57 -23.40
C GLY A 303 3.47 -13.46 -24.33
N ARG A 304 3.99 -12.23 -24.18
CA ARG A 304 3.68 -11.11 -25.09
C ARG A 304 4.41 -11.24 -26.42
N VAL A 305 5.72 -11.52 -26.40
CA VAL A 305 6.52 -11.70 -27.62
C VAL A 305 5.95 -12.84 -28.47
N ALA A 306 5.45 -13.91 -27.85
CA ALA A 306 4.82 -15.02 -28.57
C ALA A 306 3.45 -14.67 -29.18
N ALA A 307 2.80 -13.59 -28.75
CA ALA A 307 1.50 -13.14 -29.24
C ALA A 307 1.58 -12.08 -30.36
N GLU A 308 2.77 -11.53 -30.61
CA GLU A 308 3.08 -10.58 -31.69
C GLU A 308 3.50 -11.30 -32.99
#